data_AF-A0A7X7XTF3-F1
#
_entry.id   AF-A0A7X7XTF3-F1
#
_cell.length_a   1.000
_cell.length_b   1.000
_cell.length_c   1.000
_cell.angle_alpha   90.00
_cell.angle_beta   90.00
_cell.angle_gamma   90.00
#
_symmetry.space_group_name_H-M   'P 1'
#
loop_
_entity.id
_entity.type
_entity.pdbx_description
1 polymer ?
#
loop_
_entity_poly.entity_id
_entity_poly.type
_entity_poly.pdbx_seq_one_letter_code
_entity_poly.pdbx_strand_id
1 'polypeptide(L)'
;MIVYINFFDSMLFRKCMPFDAGIHRRATSFFPPTPTTIQGAIRSLIISKSGINYSDWMKFIKNKSIQNNETKLIELKEKIGDNKSIGKLILKGPFIAKKIEEKNNFILYFNPPLDLVKKRKKEFGDIYKLKLVKTEIDKYSFQYNNNLKNLLWYDSAERVENIKEF
;
A
#
# COMPACT_ATOMS: atom_id res chain seq x y z
N MET A 1 14.91 -7.09 -5.43
CA MET A 1 15.29 -6.21 -4.29
C MET A 1 14.07 -6.02 -3.41
N ILE A 2 14.25 -6.10 -2.09
CA ILE A 2 13.20 -5.78 -1.09
C ILE A 2 13.62 -4.50 -0.39
N VAL A 3 12.70 -3.55 -0.28
CA VAL A 3 12.91 -2.30 0.47
C VAL A 3 11.98 -2.35 1.68
N TYR A 4 12.56 -2.33 2.88
CA TYR A 4 11.82 -2.24 4.13
C TYR A 4 11.74 -0.77 4.56
N ILE A 5 10.52 -0.28 4.77
CA ILE A 5 10.26 1.08 5.23
C ILE A 5 9.76 0.97 6.67
N ASN A 6 10.56 1.47 7.61
CA ASN A 6 10.15 1.60 9.00
C ASN A 6 9.59 3.01 9.23
N PHE A 7 8.40 3.10 9.81
CA PHE A 7 7.79 4.38 10.15
C PHE A 7 8.11 4.74 11.60
N PHE A 8 8.65 5.93 11.81
CA PHE A 8 9.03 6.41 13.14
C PHE A 8 7.82 6.77 14.02
N ASP A 9 6.69 7.12 13.40
CA ASP A 9 5.45 7.52 14.05
C ASP A 9 4.25 7.11 13.18
N SER A 10 3.05 7.40 13.66
CA SER A 10 1.78 7.27 12.97
C SER A 10 1.78 7.95 11.60
N MET A 11 1.31 7.22 10.59
CA MET A 11 1.19 7.71 9.22
C MET A 11 -0.27 7.97 8.83
N LEU A 12 -0.46 9.07 8.10
CA LEU A 12 -1.73 9.44 7.51
C LEU A 12 -1.72 9.18 6.00
N PHE A 13 -2.44 8.15 5.57
CA PHE A 13 -2.74 7.90 4.16
C PHE A 13 -4.19 8.30 3.91
N ARG A 14 -4.37 9.53 3.41
CA ARG A 14 -5.68 10.16 3.34
C ARG A 14 -6.59 9.49 2.30
N LYS A 15 -7.85 9.23 2.66
CA LYS A 15 -8.89 8.87 1.68
C LYS A 15 -9.21 10.04 0.75
N CYS A 16 -9.74 9.77 -0.44
CA CYS A 16 -10.11 10.77 -1.46
C CYS A 16 -11.34 11.62 -1.11
N MET A 17 -11.56 11.93 0.17
CA MET A 17 -12.62 12.83 0.61
C MET A 17 -12.13 14.28 0.62
N PRO A 18 -12.97 15.27 0.29
CA PRO A 18 -12.61 16.68 0.42
C PRO A 18 -12.19 16.98 1.86
N PHE A 19 -11.11 17.74 2.01
CA PHE A 19 -10.56 18.14 3.30
C PHE A 19 -10.28 19.63 3.24
N ASP A 20 -11.38 20.38 3.16
CA ASP A 20 -11.33 21.85 3.16
C ASP A 20 -11.58 22.33 4.58
N ALA A 21 -10.84 23.37 4.97
CA ALA A 21 -10.99 24.01 6.26
C ALA A 21 -12.45 24.49 6.42
N GLY A 22 -13.14 23.94 7.44
CA GLY A 22 -14.52 24.31 7.77
C GLY A 22 -15.61 23.32 7.33
N ILE A 23 -15.35 22.42 6.37
CA ILE A 23 -16.39 21.51 5.84
C ILE A 23 -16.28 20.11 6.46
N HIS A 24 -15.10 19.49 6.39
CA HIS A 24 -14.88 18.14 6.92
C HIS A 24 -13.79 18.15 7.98
N ARG A 25 -14.16 17.88 9.23
CA ARG A 25 -13.25 17.95 10.40
C ARG A 25 -12.48 16.66 10.69
N ARG A 26 -12.69 15.59 9.92
CA ARG A 26 -12.08 14.27 10.18
C ARG A 26 -11.29 13.80 8.98
N ALA A 27 -9.97 13.76 9.11
CA ALA A 27 -9.11 13.04 8.20
C ALA A 27 -9.17 11.54 8.54
N THR A 28 -9.63 10.71 7.62
CA THR A 28 -9.58 9.25 7.77
C THR A 28 -8.38 8.70 7.01
N SER A 29 -7.59 7.89 7.70
CA SER A 29 -6.47 7.16 7.13
C SER A 29 -6.95 5.82 6.55
N PHE A 30 -6.25 5.30 5.54
CA PHE A 30 -6.42 3.92 5.08
C PHE A 30 -5.08 3.19 5.12
N PHE A 31 -5.05 1.97 5.63
CA PHE A 31 -3.82 1.18 5.74
C PHE A 31 -4.09 -0.28 5.35
N PRO A 32 -3.21 -0.94 4.59
CA PRO A 32 -1.95 -0.45 4.01
C PRO A 32 -2.15 0.66 2.95
N PRO A 33 -1.13 1.50 2.68
CA PRO A 33 -1.20 2.51 1.63
C PRO A 33 -1.38 1.88 0.25
N THR A 34 -1.83 2.66 -0.74
CA THR A 34 -1.90 2.16 -2.11
C THR A 34 -0.50 2.03 -2.70
N PRO A 35 -0.28 1.09 -3.64
CA PRO A 35 0.95 1.03 -4.43
C PRO A 35 1.32 2.36 -5.07
N THR A 36 0.33 3.12 -5.53
CA THR A 36 0.52 4.44 -6.14
C THR A 36 1.11 5.47 -5.18
N THR A 37 0.71 5.47 -3.90
CA THR A 37 1.28 6.37 -2.89
C THR A 37 2.75 6.07 -2.66
N ILE A 38 3.12 4.80 -2.48
CA ILE A 38 4.51 4.39 -2.29
C ILE A 38 5.34 4.66 -3.55
N GLN A 39 4.78 4.39 -4.72
CA GLN A 39 5.41 4.72 -5.99
C GLN A 39 5.68 6.22 -6.11
N GLY A 40 4.71 7.06 -5.76
CA GLY A 40 4.86 8.52 -5.72
C GLY A 40 5.99 8.95 -4.78
N ALA A 41 6.06 8.39 -3.57
CA ALA A 41 7.13 8.69 -2.62
C ALA A 41 8.52 8.31 -3.17
N ILE A 42 8.65 7.12 -3.77
CA ILE A 42 9.91 6.66 -4.38
C ILE A 42 10.29 7.53 -5.58
N ARG A 43 9.32 7.88 -6.44
CA ARG A 43 9.54 8.77 -7.60
C ARG A 43 10.04 10.14 -7.16
N SER A 44 9.41 10.74 -6.16
CA SER A 44 9.84 12.03 -5.62
C SER A 44 11.26 11.97 -5.03
N LEU A 45 11.60 10.88 -4.33
CA LEU A 45 12.96 10.68 -3.81
C LEU A 45 13.99 10.58 -4.95
N ILE A 46 13.68 9.84 -6.02
CA ILE A 46 14.57 9.69 -7.18
C ILE A 46 14.76 11.04 -7.89
N ILE A 47 13.68 11.82 -8.09
CA ILE A 47 13.77 13.17 -8.67
C ILE A 47 14.67 14.04 -7.78
N SER A 48 14.44 14.06 -6.47
CA SER A 48 15.22 14.86 -5.54
C SER A 48 16.71 14.49 -5.53
N LYS A 49 17.04 13.20 -5.67
CA LYS A 49 18.44 12.73 -5.73
C LYS A 49 19.08 12.86 -7.11
N SER A 50 18.32 13.16 -8.16
CA SER A 50 18.85 13.24 -9.53
C SER A 50 19.64 14.51 -9.83
N GLY A 51 19.56 15.52 -8.95
CA GLY A 51 20.11 16.86 -9.18
C GLY A 51 19.32 17.69 -10.20
N ILE A 52 18.18 17.19 -10.69
CA ILE A 52 17.25 17.93 -11.56
C ILE A 52 16.31 18.75 -10.68
N ASN A 53 16.12 20.03 -11.02
CA ASN A 53 15.13 20.86 -10.35
C ASN A 53 13.72 20.34 -10.67
N TYR A 54 12.87 20.23 -9.65
CA TYR A 54 11.49 19.79 -9.80
C TYR A 54 10.70 20.66 -10.80
N SER A 55 11.00 21.96 -10.88
CA SER A 55 10.36 22.87 -11.85
C SER A 55 10.68 22.49 -13.30
N ASP A 56 11.92 22.08 -13.58
CA ASP A 56 12.35 21.65 -14.90
C ASP A 56 11.77 20.28 -15.26
N TRP A 57 11.71 19.36 -14.30
CA TRP A 57 10.99 18.09 -14.45
C TRP A 57 9.51 18.32 -14.82
N MET A 58 8.83 19.25 -14.16
CA MET A 58 7.43 19.57 -14.44
C MET A 58 7.23 20.25 -15.81
N LYS A 59 8.17 21.07 -16.26
CA LYS A 59 8.17 21.63 -17.63
C LYS A 59 8.35 20.52 -18.66
N PHE A 60 9.24 19.56 -18.39
CA PHE A 60 9.58 18.47 -19.30
C PHE A 60 8.39 17.56 -19.56
N ILE A 61 7.71 17.12 -18.49
CA ILE A 61 6.50 16.27 -18.63
C ILE A 61 5.38 17.00 -19.36
N LYS A 62 5.31 18.34 -19.23
CA LYS A 62 4.32 19.17 -19.93
C LYS A 62 4.71 19.51 -21.38
N ASN A 63 5.76 18.88 -21.93
CA ASN A 63 6.30 19.12 -23.27
C ASN A 63 6.63 20.61 -23.53
N LYS A 64 7.10 21.34 -22.50
CA LYS A 64 7.63 22.70 -22.67
C LYS A 64 9.12 22.62 -22.98
N SER A 65 9.63 23.53 -23.82
CA SER A 65 11.05 23.50 -24.21
C SER A 65 11.97 23.67 -22.99
N ILE A 66 13.01 22.85 -22.93
CA ILE A 66 14.05 22.90 -21.92
C ILE A 66 15.37 22.81 -22.66
N GLN A 67 16.23 23.80 -22.49
CA GLN A 67 17.53 23.86 -23.17
C GLN A 67 18.64 23.13 -22.40
N ASN A 68 18.45 22.87 -21.09
CA ASN A 68 19.49 22.31 -20.21
C ASN A 68 19.07 20.95 -19.63
N ASN A 69 20.02 20.00 -19.57
CA ASN A 69 19.85 18.67 -18.96
C ASN A 69 18.83 17.72 -19.63
N GLU A 70 18.54 17.90 -20.92
CA GLU A 70 17.56 17.08 -21.66
C GLU A 70 17.87 15.58 -21.62
N THR A 71 19.13 15.19 -21.76
CA THR A 71 19.56 13.78 -21.68
C THR A 71 19.24 13.13 -20.33
N LYS A 72 19.53 13.82 -19.22
CA LYS A 72 19.19 13.36 -17.87
C LYS A 72 17.68 13.27 -17.65
N LEU A 73 16.91 14.21 -18.21
CA LEU A 73 15.45 14.22 -18.11
C LEU A 73 14.82 13.03 -18.84
N ILE A 74 15.33 12.68 -20.03
CA ILE A 74 14.90 11.50 -20.79
C ILE A 74 15.22 10.22 -20.01
N GLU A 75 16.45 10.07 -19.52
CA GLU A 75 16.86 8.91 -18.72
C GLU A 75 16.01 8.77 -17.45
N LEU A 76 15.72 9.88 -16.78
CA LEU A 76 14.89 9.90 -15.58
C LEU A 76 13.46 9.47 -15.92
N LYS A 77 12.87 9.98 -17.01
CA LYS A 77 11.54 9.57 -17.49
C LYS A 77 11.47 8.07 -17.81
N GLU A 78 12.50 7.51 -18.43
CA GLU A 78 12.53 6.06 -18.64
C GLU A 78 12.55 5.27 -17.32
N LYS A 79 13.33 5.73 -16.34
CA LYS A 79 13.47 5.06 -15.05
C LYS A 79 12.17 5.11 -14.25
N ILE A 80 11.61 6.31 -14.06
CA ILE A 80 10.51 6.52 -13.12
C ILE A 80 9.15 6.73 -13.76
N GLY A 81 9.09 6.93 -15.07
CA GLY A 81 7.85 7.20 -15.81
C GLY A 81 7.38 8.65 -15.68
N ASP A 82 6.14 8.88 -16.10
CA ASP A 82 5.44 10.16 -16.03
C ASP A 82 3.99 9.95 -15.53
N ASN A 83 3.07 10.85 -15.88
CA ASN A 83 1.65 10.74 -15.56
C ASN A 83 0.90 9.67 -16.38
N LYS A 84 1.46 9.21 -17.50
CA LYS A 84 0.87 8.22 -18.41
C LYS A 84 1.61 6.88 -18.39
N SER A 85 2.88 6.89 -18.01
CA SER A 85 3.77 5.74 -18.00
C SER A 85 4.31 5.45 -16.60
N ILE A 86 4.41 4.16 -16.28
CA ILE A 86 5.02 3.68 -15.05
C ILE A 86 6.56 3.75 -15.11
N GLY A 87 7.13 3.83 -16.32
CA GLY A 87 8.57 3.69 -16.56
C GLY A 87 9.05 2.28 -16.23
N LYS A 88 10.35 2.15 -15.92
CA LYS A 88 10.98 0.89 -15.50
C LYS A 88 10.73 0.55 -14.01
N LEU A 89 10.14 1.47 -13.24
CA LEU A 89 9.86 1.30 -11.82
C LEU A 89 8.58 0.46 -11.58
N ILE A 90 8.74 -0.85 -11.44
CA ILE A 90 7.64 -1.77 -11.12
C ILE A 90 7.68 -2.15 -9.63
N LEU A 91 6.58 -1.91 -8.92
CA LEU A 91 6.40 -2.29 -7.52
C LEU A 91 5.35 -3.42 -7.42
N LYS A 92 5.67 -4.46 -6.64
CA LYS A 92 4.74 -5.58 -6.36
C LYS A 92 3.94 -5.39 -5.07
N GLY A 93 4.34 -4.44 -4.22
CA GLY A 93 3.74 -4.13 -2.92
C GLY A 93 3.32 -2.66 -2.83
N PRO A 94 2.63 -2.28 -1.75
CA PRO A 94 3.18 -2.46 -0.41
C PRO A 94 2.64 -3.69 0.31
N PHE A 95 3.53 -4.32 1.07
CA PHE A 95 3.21 -5.39 1.99
C PHE A 95 3.52 -4.93 3.41
N ILE A 96 2.75 -5.43 4.37
CA ILE A 96 3.05 -5.22 5.79
C ILE A 96 4.11 -6.24 6.18
N ALA A 97 5.15 -5.79 6.86
CA ALA A 97 6.25 -6.65 7.28
C ALA A 97 6.60 -6.38 8.73
N LYS A 98 6.77 -7.44 9.53
CA LYS A 98 7.41 -7.36 10.85
C LYS A 98 8.84 -7.87 10.73
N LYS A 99 9.81 -7.05 11.13
CA LYS A 99 11.21 -7.45 11.20
C LYS A 99 11.41 -8.34 12.43
N ILE A 100 12.09 -9.47 12.26
CA ILE A 100 12.56 -10.33 13.35
C ILE A 100 14.01 -9.94 13.62
N GLU A 101 14.28 -9.35 14.78
CA GLU A 101 15.59 -8.81 15.15
C GLU A 101 16.68 -9.88 15.17
N GLU A 102 16.36 -11.09 15.63
CA GLU A 102 17.32 -12.18 15.82
C GLU A 102 17.91 -12.78 14.53
N LYS A 103 17.19 -12.69 13.40
CA LYS A 103 17.54 -13.42 12.16
C LYS A 103 17.66 -12.54 10.92
N ASN A 104 17.57 -11.21 11.08
CA ASN A 104 17.45 -10.25 9.96
C ASN A 104 16.41 -10.70 8.91
N ASN A 105 15.36 -11.38 9.37
CA ASN A 105 14.29 -11.93 8.54
C ASN A 105 13.03 -11.09 8.69
N PHE A 106 12.14 -11.17 7.70
CA PHE A 106 10.87 -10.46 7.70
C PHE A 106 9.71 -11.45 7.66
N ILE A 107 8.72 -11.23 8.51
CA ILE A 107 7.40 -11.86 8.39
C ILE A 107 6.54 -10.94 7.54
N LEU A 108 6.18 -11.39 6.35
CA LEU A 108 5.26 -10.67 5.46
C LEU A 108 3.82 -11.04 5.81
N TYR A 109 2.99 -10.02 5.99
CA TYR A 109 1.56 -10.16 6.21
C TYR A 109 0.76 -9.79 4.97
N PHE A 110 -0.31 -10.53 4.72
CA PHE A 110 -1.15 -10.38 3.53
C PHE A 110 -2.63 -10.30 3.89
N ASN A 111 -3.41 -9.56 3.10
CA ASN A 111 -4.86 -9.58 3.26
C ASN A 111 -5.38 -10.99 2.90
N PRO A 112 -6.32 -11.56 3.69
CA PRO A 112 -6.95 -12.83 3.35
C PRO A 112 -7.75 -12.68 2.05
N PRO A 113 -7.66 -13.65 1.13
CA PRO A 113 -8.61 -13.75 0.01
C PRO A 113 -10.05 -13.73 0.54
N LEU A 114 -10.91 -12.93 -0.09
CA LEU A 114 -12.31 -12.79 0.35
C LEU A 114 -13.08 -14.12 0.27
N ASP A 115 -12.68 -15.03 -0.61
CA ASP A 115 -13.28 -16.37 -0.76
C ASP A 115 -13.07 -17.25 0.49
N LEU A 116 -12.06 -16.95 1.33
CA LEU A 116 -11.82 -17.64 2.60
C LEU A 116 -12.61 -17.02 3.77
N VAL A 117 -13.46 -16.02 3.50
CA VAL A 117 -14.17 -15.22 4.50
C VAL A 117 -15.68 -15.38 4.34
N LYS A 118 -16.37 -15.81 5.40
CA LYS A 118 -17.85 -15.89 5.42
C LYS A 118 -18.46 -14.70 6.16
N LYS A 119 -19.39 -13.99 5.50
CA LYS A 119 -20.19 -12.93 6.16
C LYS A 119 -21.09 -13.55 7.21
N ARG A 120 -20.97 -13.10 8.47
CA ARG A 120 -21.95 -13.39 9.52
C ARG A 120 -22.73 -12.11 9.79
N LYS A 121 -24.02 -12.07 9.45
CA LYS A 121 -24.90 -10.95 9.85
C LYS A 121 -25.14 -11.05 11.36
N LYS A 122 -24.97 -9.93 12.07
CA LYS A 122 -25.57 -9.68 13.40
C LYS A 122 -26.51 -8.49 13.26
N GLU A 123 -27.53 -8.44 14.11
CA GLU A 123 -28.63 -7.46 14.08
C GLU A 123 -28.20 -6.03 14.45
N PHE A 124 -26.98 -5.82 14.97
CA PHE A 124 -26.42 -4.52 15.29
C PHE A 124 -24.97 -4.44 14.80
N GLY A 125 -24.73 -3.63 13.77
CA GLY A 125 -23.39 -3.36 13.22
C GLY A 125 -22.81 -4.52 12.41
N ASP A 126 -22.29 -4.22 11.21
CA ASP A 126 -21.62 -5.20 10.36
C ASP A 126 -20.24 -5.58 10.98
N ILE A 127 -20.24 -6.47 11.98
CA ILE A 127 -19.00 -7.08 12.51
C ILE A 127 -18.73 -8.40 11.79
N TYR A 128 -17.53 -8.53 11.22
CA TYR A 128 -17.10 -9.69 10.43
C TYR A 128 -16.31 -10.68 11.29
N LYS A 129 -16.84 -11.89 11.52
CA LYS A 129 -16.08 -12.98 12.16
C LYS A 129 -15.50 -13.91 11.09
N LEU A 130 -14.17 -13.93 10.97
CA LEU A 130 -13.44 -14.83 10.08
C LEU A 130 -13.53 -16.26 10.62
N LYS A 131 -14.10 -17.19 9.84
CA LYS A 131 -14.01 -18.63 10.11
C LYS A 131 -13.35 -19.27 8.89
N LEU A 132 -12.13 -19.78 9.08
CA LEU A 132 -11.49 -20.65 8.10
C LEU A 132 -12.41 -21.87 7.90
N VAL A 133 -13.04 -21.94 6.73
CA VAL A 133 -13.79 -23.14 6.33
C VAL A 133 -12.78 -24.05 5.66
N LYS A 134 -12.53 -25.22 6.28
CA LYS A 134 -11.83 -26.31 5.62
C LYS A 134 -12.78 -26.80 4.52
N THR A 135 -12.59 -26.32 3.29
CA THR A 135 -13.35 -26.81 2.13
C THR A 135 -12.80 -28.18 1.75
N GLU A 136 -13.69 -29.11 1.40
CA GLU A 136 -13.32 -30.36 0.73
C GLU A 136 -12.88 -29.99 -0.70
N ILE A 137 -11.57 -29.76 -0.86
CA ILE A 137 -10.98 -29.26 -2.11
C ILE A 137 -10.67 -30.47 -3.00
N ASP A 138 -11.59 -30.82 -3.91
CA ASP A 138 -11.29 -31.71 -5.06
C ASP A 138 -11.62 -31.09 -6.43
N LYS A 139 -12.14 -29.85 -6.51
CA LYS A 139 -12.48 -29.22 -7.81
C LYS A 139 -11.86 -27.87 -8.13
N TYR A 140 -11.31 -27.15 -7.15
CA TYR A 140 -10.64 -25.87 -7.38
C TYR A 140 -9.41 -25.75 -6.47
N SER A 141 -8.23 -26.05 -7.01
CA SER A 141 -6.97 -25.85 -6.30
C SER A 141 -6.65 -24.36 -6.23
N PHE A 142 -7.07 -23.68 -5.16
CA PHE A 142 -6.53 -22.37 -4.83
C PHE A 142 -5.11 -22.54 -4.28
N GLN A 143 -4.12 -22.34 -5.15
CA GLN A 143 -2.72 -22.28 -4.73
C GLN A 143 -2.43 -20.90 -4.13
N TYR A 144 -2.65 -20.76 -2.83
CA TYR A 144 -2.18 -19.60 -2.07
C TYR A 144 -0.80 -19.93 -1.49
N ASN A 145 0.26 -19.47 -2.14
CA ASN A 145 1.64 -19.80 -1.76
C ASN A 145 2.14 -19.11 -0.48
N ASN A 146 1.31 -18.27 0.17
CA ASN A 146 1.71 -17.59 1.40
C ASN A 146 1.24 -18.37 2.63
N ASN A 147 2.05 -18.34 3.69
CA ASN A 147 1.73 -18.99 4.94
C ASN A 147 0.45 -18.40 5.56
N LEU A 148 -0.57 -19.25 5.75
CA LEU A 148 -1.87 -18.88 6.33
C LEU A 148 -1.77 -18.22 7.71
N LYS A 149 -0.68 -18.49 8.45
CA LYS A 149 -0.39 -17.84 9.75
C LYS A 149 -0.11 -16.34 9.63
N ASN A 150 0.21 -15.86 8.44
CA ASN A 150 0.57 -14.46 8.20
C ASN A 150 -0.56 -13.68 7.49
N LEU A 151 -1.81 -14.13 7.59
CA LEU A 151 -2.94 -13.35 7.12
C LEU A 151 -3.27 -12.22 8.10
N LEU A 152 -3.56 -11.03 7.58
CA LEU A 152 -4.00 -9.89 8.36
C LEU A 152 -5.43 -10.13 8.84
N TRP A 153 -5.65 -9.98 10.13
CA TRP A 153 -6.97 -10.03 10.72
C TRP A 153 -7.59 -8.64 10.57
N TYR A 154 -8.77 -8.57 9.96
CA TYR A 154 -9.44 -7.30 9.72
C TYR A 154 -9.99 -6.79 11.05
N ASP A 155 -9.42 -5.71 11.57
CA ASP A 155 -9.94 -4.99 12.73
C ASP A 155 -10.88 -3.90 12.21
N SER A 156 -12.19 -4.13 12.28
CA SER A 156 -13.18 -3.09 11.99
C SER A 156 -13.19 -2.08 13.14
N ALA A 157 -13.34 -0.79 12.84
CA ALA A 157 -13.23 0.33 13.79
C ALA A 157 -14.27 0.39 14.95
N GLU A 158 -15.03 -0.68 15.19
CA GLU A 158 -15.94 -0.80 16.32
C GLU A 158 -15.22 -1.48 17.50
N ARG A 159 -15.25 -0.83 18.67
CA ARG A 159 -14.69 -1.38 19.92
C ARG A 159 -15.38 -2.72 20.22
N VAL A 160 -14.65 -3.82 20.04
CA VAL A 160 -15.09 -5.14 20.49
C VAL A 160 -14.85 -5.24 21.99
N GLU A 161 -15.91 -5.20 22.79
CA GLU A 161 -15.83 -5.52 24.21
C GLU A 161 -15.39 -6.99 24.42
N ASN A 162 -14.56 -7.18 25.44
CA ASN A 162 -13.77 -8.36 25.78
C ASN A 162 -14.39 -9.71 25.40
N ILE A 163 -13.64 -10.48 24.61
CA ILE A 163 -13.94 -11.89 24.34
C ILE A 163 -13.36 -12.73 25.49
N LYS A 164 -14.22 -13.47 26.22
CA LYS A 164 -13.79 -14.61 27.05
C LYS A 164 -13.33 -15.74 26.13
N GLU A 165 -12.11 -16.22 26.37
CA GLU A 165 -11.49 -17.34 25.67
C GLU A 165 -12.23 -18.66 25.96
N PHE A 166 -12.58 -19.41 24.90
CA PHE A 166 -12.74 -20.87 24.87
C PHE A 166 -12.55 -21.35 23.42
#